data_AF-A0A497HZ34-F1
#
_entry.id   AF-A0A497HZ34-F1
#
_cell.length_a   1.000
_cell.length_b   1.000
_cell.length_c   1.000
_cell.angle_alpha   90.00
_cell.angle_beta   90.00
_cell.angle_gamma   90.00
#
_symmetry.space_group_name_H-M   'P 1'
#
loop_
_entity.id
_entity.type
_entity.pdbx_description
1 polymer ?
#
loop_
_entity_poly.entity_id
_entity_poly.type
_entity_poly.pdbx_seq_one_letter_code
_entity_poly.pdbx_strand_id
1 'polypeptide(L)'
;MGKTETILKRKVCIYLPSIKHKKRWEELAKKQKVSISKFIIEHVENSLNQEDPGYKTRAEMQKEINDLKKENEELRKDNRIKRIVIDKQEEELRRYRSLSFLEKPEPKVRKYDRDLINLLRKEKIVTYDRILEYLKIDPRDPDVMKAISVQLETLEEYGIVHSTQKGWRWIG
;
A
#
# COMPACT_ATOMS: atom_id res chain seq x y z
N MET A 1 22.97 48.31 24.51
CA MET A 1 21.62 48.23 25.10
C MET A 1 21.56 47.03 26.02
N GLY A 2 21.33 47.25 27.31
CA GLY A 2 21.39 46.20 28.33
C GLY A 2 20.19 45.24 28.24
N LYS A 3 20.37 43.96 28.61
CA LYS A 3 19.30 42.94 28.64
C LYS A 3 18.04 43.39 29.40
N THR A 4 18.19 44.33 30.34
CA THR A 4 17.13 44.95 31.13
C THR A 4 16.23 45.89 30.31
N GLU A 5 16.78 46.64 29.37
CA GLU A 5 16.01 47.57 28.51
C GLU A 5 15.08 46.79 27.56
N THR A 6 15.52 45.64 27.07
CA THR A 6 14.73 44.76 26.19
C THR A 6 13.57 44.07 26.91
N ILE A 7 13.74 43.73 28.20
CA ILE A 7 12.67 43.12 29.01
C ILE A 7 11.56 44.14 29.30
N LEU A 8 11.92 45.40 29.61
CA LEU A 8 10.95 46.46 29.88
C LEU A 8 10.06 46.75 28.67
N LYS A 9 10.62 46.69 27.45
CA LYS A 9 9.86 46.87 26.19
C LYS A 9 8.75 45.82 25.98
N ARG A 10 8.84 44.64 26.62
CA ARG A 10 7.86 43.54 26.50
C ARG A 10 6.88 43.48 27.68
N LYS A 11 7.00 44.38 28.66
CA LYS A 11 6.17 44.37 29.87
C LYS A 11 4.80 44.96 29.56
N VAL A 12 3.75 44.19 29.86
CA VAL A 12 2.36 44.65 29.78
C VAL A 12 1.82 44.81 31.20
N CYS A 13 1.33 46.00 31.54
CA CYS A 13 0.65 46.28 32.80
C CYS A 13 -0.85 46.29 32.57
N ILE A 14 -1.57 45.34 33.18
CA ILE A 14 -3.02 45.19 32.99
C ILE A 14 -3.73 45.50 34.31
N TYR A 15 -4.76 46.33 34.25
CA TYR A 15 -5.68 46.55 35.36
C TYR A 15 -6.92 45.67 35.17
N LEU A 16 -7.19 44.82 36.16
CA LEU A 16 -8.37 43.96 36.15
C LEU A 16 -9.61 44.73 36.61
N PRO A 17 -10.82 44.40 36.10
CA PRO A 17 -12.05 45.13 36.42
C PRO A 17 -12.41 45.17 37.91
N SER A 18 -11.93 44.20 38.71
CA SER A 18 -12.13 44.20 40.15
C SER A 18 -11.07 43.34 40.85
N ILE A 19 -10.83 43.64 42.13
CA ILE A 19 -9.97 42.85 43.03
C ILE A 19 -10.42 41.38 43.08
N LYS A 20 -11.73 41.11 42.98
CA LYS A 20 -12.27 39.74 42.94
C LYS A 20 -11.74 38.95 41.73
N HIS A 21 -11.59 39.59 40.58
CA HIS A 21 -11.04 38.95 39.38
C HIS A 21 -9.56 38.60 39.55
N LYS A 22 -8.78 39.51 40.15
CA LYS A 22 -7.37 39.25 40.46
C LYS A 22 -7.20 38.01 41.35
N LYS A 23 -7.96 37.94 42.45
CA LYS A 23 -7.94 36.80 43.37
C LYS A 23 -8.32 35.49 42.66
N ARG A 24 -9.37 35.52 41.84
CA ARG A 24 -9.80 34.35 41.06
C ARG A 24 -8.68 33.83 40.14
N TRP A 25 -7.98 34.72 39.44
CA TRP A 25 -6.89 34.31 38.55
C TRP A 25 -5.68 33.76 39.33
N GLU A 26 -5.33 34.37 40.47
CA GLU A 26 -4.28 33.87 41.36
C GLU A 26 -4.60 32.46 41.89
N GLU A 27 -5.85 32.20 42.27
CA GLU A 27 -6.29 30.87 42.71
C GLU A 27 -6.21 29.83 41.58
N LEU A 28 -6.63 30.18 40.36
CA LEU A 28 -6.55 29.29 39.19
C LEU A 28 -5.10 28.98 38.82
N ALA A 29 -4.22 29.98 38.82
CA ALA A 29 -2.79 29.80 38.59
C ALA A 29 -2.15 28.88 39.64
N LYS A 30 -2.51 29.06 40.92
CA LYS A 30 -2.07 28.17 42.02
C LYS A 30 -2.55 26.73 41.83
N LYS A 31 -3.80 26.51 41.43
CA LYS A 31 -4.34 25.16 41.13
C LYS A 31 -3.53 24.46 40.03
N GLN A 32 -3.06 25.22 39.04
CA GLN A 32 -2.22 24.72 37.94
C GLN A 32 -0.71 24.71 38.26
N LYS A 33 -0.30 25.13 39.48
CA LYS A 33 1.11 25.22 39.92
C LYS A 33 1.97 26.10 39.00
N VAL A 34 1.40 27.16 38.43
CA VAL A 34 2.11 28.11 37.55
C VAL A 34 2.07 29.53 38.13
N SER A 35 2.99 30.38 37.68
CA SER A 35 2.96 31.81 38.04
C SER A 35 1.78 32.50 37.36
N ILE A 36 1.28 33.57 37.99
CA ILE A 36 0.15 34.34 37.44
C ILE A 36 0.45 34.89 36.05
N SER A 37 1.69 35.35 35.81
CA SER A 37 2.11 35.86 34.50
C SER A 37 2.08 34.76 33.44
N LYS A 38 2.57 33.55 33.77
CA LYS A 38 2.54 32.42 32.84
C LYS A 38 1.11 31.97 32.55
N PHE A 39 0.27 31.91 33.59
CA PHE A 39 -1.14 31.58 33.47
C PHE A 39 -1.89 32.53 32.50
N ILE A 40 -1.68 33.83 32.65
CA ILE A 40 -2.30 34.85 31.80
C ILE A 40 -1.80 34.71 30.36
N ILE A 41 -0.49 34.59 30.15
CA ILE A 41 0.09 34.43 28.81
C ILE A 41 -0.51 33.20 28.13
N GLU A 42 -0.52 32.05 28.80
CA GLU A 42 -1.02 30.80 28.23
C GLU A 42 -2.51 30.87 27.88
N HIS A 43 -3.34 31.50 28.73
CA HIS A 43 -4.77 31.65 28.43
C HIS A 43 -5.03 32.66 27.30
N VAL A 44 -4.27 33.76 27.25
CA VAL A 44 -4.40 34.77 26.18
C VAL A 44 -3.90 34.20 24.85
N GLU A 45 -2.73 33.57 24.83
CA GLU A 45 -2.20 32.90 23.64
C GLU A 45 -3.15 31.79 23.16
N ASN A 46 -3.69 30.96 24.05
CA ASN A 46 -4.67 29.95 23.67
C ASN A 46 -5.95 30.57 23.07
N SER A 47 -6.43 31.69 23.63
CA SER A 47 -7.60 32.39 23.09
C SER A 47 -7.34 33.00 21.72
N LEU A 48 -6.17 33.63 21.51
CA LEU A 48 -5.77 34.18 20.21
C LEU A 48 -5.58 33.08 19.18
N ASN A 49 -5.00 31.96 19.60
CA ASN A 49 -4.75 30.83 18.73
C ASN A 49 -6.02 30.08 18.35
N GLN A 50 -7.08 30.09 19.18
CA GLN A 50 -8.39 29.53 18.81
C GLN A 50 -9.05 30.28 17.65
N GLU A 51 -8.68 31.55 17.41
CA GLU A 51 -9.13 32.33 16.26
C GLU A 51 -8.36 31.98 14.98
N ASP A 52 -7.22 31.29 15.10
CA ASP A 52 -6.37 30.88 13.98
C ASP A 52 -6.85 29.51 13.45
N PRO A 53 -7.33 29.41 12.19
CA PRO A 53 -7.94 28.19 11.66
C PRO A 53 -7.00 26.97 11.59
N GLY A 54 -5.70 27.16 11.81
CA GLY A 54 -4.69 26.10 11.83
C GLY A 54 -4.32 25.58 13.22
N TYR A 55 -4.84 26.15 14.31
CA TYR A 55 -4.39 25.79 15.65
C TYR A 55 -5.07 24.52 16.19
N LYS A 56 -4.29 23.45 16.33
CA LYS A 56 -4.73 22.24 17.03
C LYS A 56 -4.49 22.40 18.52
N THR A 57 -5.50 22.14 19.34
CA THR A 57 -5.33 22.13 20.79
C THR A 57 -4.35 21.03 21.21
N ARG A 58 -3.69 21.20 22.36
CA ARG A 58 -2.77 20.20 22.91
C ARG A 58 -3.42 18.81 23.05
N ALA A 59 -4.73 18.76 23.33
CA ALA A 59 -5.49 17.53 23.43
C ALA A 59 -5.68 16.85 22.06
N GLU A 60 -5.97 17.62 21.01
CA GLU A 60 -6.11 17.11 19.64
C GLU A 60 -4.76 16.62 19.09
N MET A 61 -3.69 17.39 19.30
CA MET A 61 -2.33 16.96 18.94
C MET A 61 -1.96 15.65 19.66
N GLN A 62 -2.34 15.51 20.94
CA GLN A 62 -2.06 14.29 21.69
C GLN A 62 -2.88 13.08 21.18
N LYS A 63 -4.14 13.29 20.78
CA LYS A 63 -4.96 12.25 20.14
C LYS A 63 -4.34 11.81 18.82
N GLU A 64 -4.02 12.76 17.94
CA GLU A 64 -3.42 12.49 16.63
C GLU A 64 -2.08 11.75 16.75
N ILE A 65 -1.23 12.13 17.72
CA ILE A 65 0.02 11.41 18.01
C ILE A 65 -0.26 9.97 18.43
N ASN A 66 -1.28 9.74 19.25
CA ASN A 66 -1.61 8.39 19.72
C ASN A 66 -2.19 7.53 18.59
N ASP A 67 -3.02 8.11 17.73
CA ASP A 67 -3.62 7.42 16.59
C ASP A 67 -2.56 7.08 15.55
N LEU A 68 -1.68 8.03 15.21
CA LEU A 68 -0.54 7.79 14.32
C LEU A 68 0.41 6.72 14.87
N LYS A 69 0.61 6.67 16.19
CA LYS A 69 1.44 5.61 16.81
C LYS A 69 0.81 4.22 16.65
N LYS A 70 -0.50 4.11 16.84
CA LYS A 70 -1.23 2.84 16.67
C LYS A 70 -1.15 2.36 15.22
N GLU A 71 -1.43 3.26 14.27
CA GLU A 71 -1.35 2.96 12.84
C GLU A 71 0.05 2.51 12.45
N ASN A 72 1.10 3.18 12.95
CA ASN A 72 2.48 2.78 12.67
C ASN A 72 2.81 1.39 13.23
N GLU A 73 2.29 1.04 14.41
CA GLU A 73 2.48 -0.28 15.00
C GLU A 73 1.77 -1.37 14.18
N GLU A 74 0.54 -1.12 13.73
CA GLU A 74 -0.22 -2.03 12.87
C GLU A 74 0.47 -2.22 11.51
N LEU A 75 0.89 -1.14 10.85
CA LEU A 75 1.61 -1.19 9.58
C LEU A 75 2.94 -1.94 9.71
N ARG A 76 3.63 -1.83 10.85
CA ARG A 76 4.86 -2.60 11.12
C ARG A 76 4.57 -4.09 11.28
N LYS A 77 3.49 -4.46 11.97
CA LYS A 77 3.05 -5.86 12.12
C LYS A 77 2.69 -6.45 10.76
N ASP A 78 1.90 -5.75 9.97
CA ASP A 78 1.49 -6.18 8.62
C ASP A 78 2.70 -6.35 7.69
N ASN A 79 3.62 -5.38 7.67
CA ASN A 79 4.87 -5.51 6.91
C ASN A 79 5.71 -6.72 7.33
N ARG A 80 5.78 -7.01 8.64
CA ARG A 80 6.50 -8.19 9.13
C ARG A 80 5.86 -9.48 8.62
N ILE A 81 4.54 -9.58 8.67
CA ILE A 81 3.80 -10.76 8.17
C ILE A 81 4.01 -10.92 6.67
N LYS A 82 3.86 -9.83 5.90
CA LYS A 82 4.08 -9.84 4.45
C LYS A 82 5.48 -10.31 4.08
N ARG A 83 6.52 -9.86 4.79
CA ARG A 83 7.90 -10.34 4.57
C ARG A 83 8.02 -11.85 4.81
N ILE A 84 7.47 -12.36 5.91
CA ILE A 84 7.49 -13.81 6.20
C ILE A 84 6.79 -14.61 5.10
N VAL A 85 5.66 -14.12 4.59
CA VAL A 85 4.93 -14.78 3.50
C VAL A 85 5.76 -14.79 2.22
N ILE A 86 6.42 -13.68 1.88
CA ILE A 86 7.32 -13.57 0.72
C ILE A 86 8.47 -14.56 0.87
N ASP A 87 9.15 -14.57 2.03
CA ASP A 87 10.29 -15.48 2.28
C ASP A 87 9.88 -16.95 2.10
N LYS A 88 8.69 -17.32 2.61
CA LYS A 88 8.14 -18.68 2.46
C LYS A 88 7.82 -19.01 1.01
N GLN A 89 7.22 -18.07 0.26
CA GLN A 89 6.94 -18.25 -1.16
C GLN A 89 8.24 -18.40 -1.98
N GLU A 90 9.26 -17.61 -1.67
CA GLU A 90 10.58 -17.74 -2.30
C GLU A 90 11.24 -19.08 -1.99
N GLU A 91 11.06 -19.60 -0.77
CA GLU A 91 11.56 -20.92 -0.39
C GLU A 91 10.81 -22.03 -1.15
N GLU A 92 9.48 -21.95 -1.26
CA GLU A 92 8.67 -22.88 -2.06
C GLU A 92 9.06 -22.82 -3.54
N LEU A 93 9.26 -21.63 -4.12
CA LEU A 93 9.76 -21.47 -5.49
C LEU A 93 11.15 -22.07 -5.66
N ARG A 94 12.06 -21.90 -4.69
CA ARG A 94 13.38 -22.55 -4.69
C ARG A 94 13.24 -24.07 -4.68
N ARG A 95 12.36 -24.61 -3.85
CA ARG A 95 12.06 -26.06 -3.78
C ARG A 95 11.49 -26.58 -5.10
N TYR A 96 10.50 -25.91 -5.69
CA TYR A 96 9.96 -26.28 -7.01
C TYR A 96 10.99 -26.17 -8.13
N ARG A 97 11.89 -25.18 -8.07
CA ARG A 97 13.01 -25.06 -8.99
C ARG A 97 13.99 -26.23 -8.81
N SER A 98 14.39 -26.57 -7.59
CA SER A 98 15.30 -27.70 -7.33
C SER A 98 14.69 -29.06 -7.71
N LEU A 99 13.40 -29.27 -7.46
CA LEU A 99 12.70 -30.49 -7.87
C LEU A 99 12.65 -30.61 -9.40
N SER A 100 12.44 -29.49 -10.10
CA SER A 100 12.48 -29.41 -11.57
C SER A 100 13.86 -29.69 -12.19
N PHE A 101 14.95 -29.72 -11.40
CA PHE A 101 16.29 -30.13 -11.84
C PHE A 101 16.61 -31.60 -11.52
N LEU A 102 15.93 -32.20 -10.54
CA LEU A 102 16.14 -33.59 -10.10
C LEU A 102 15.19 -34.57 -10.79
N GLU A 103 13.96 -34.16 -11.07
CA GLU A 103 13.07 -34.88 -11.96
C GLU A 103 13.49 -34.56 -13.40
N LYS A 104 13.71 -35.61 -14.23
CA LYS A 104 13.75 -35.47 -15.71
C LYS A 104 12.68 -34.48 -16.11
N PRO A 105 12.95 -33.49 -16.99
CA PRO A 105 12.08 -32.34 -17.21
C PRO A 105 10.64 -32.80 -17.29
N GLU A 106 9.92 -32.70 -16.16
CA GLU A 106 8.50 -32.89 -16.20
C GLU A 106 8.03 -31.72 -17.05
N PRO A 107 7.21 -31.96 -18.09
CA PRO A 107 6.78 -30.88 -18.95
C PRO A 107 6.11 -29.85 -18.06
N LYS A 108 6.77 -28.69 -17.87
CA LYS A 108 6.30 -27.56 -17.06
C LYS A 108 5.14 -26.80 -17.75
N VAL A 109 4.41 -27.53 -18.59
CA VAL A 109 3.21 -27.20 -19.32
C VAL A 109 2.35 -28.48 -19.31
N ARG A 110 1.82 -28.85 -18.15
CA ARG A 110 0.78 -29.90 -18.05
C ARG A 110 -0.53 -29.41 -17.47
N LYS A 111 -0.80 -28.11 -17.62
CA LYS A 111 -2.09 -27.78 -18.22
C LYS A 111 -1.81 -27.77 -19.71
N TYR A 112 -1.90 -28.92 -20.36
CA TYR A 112 -2.45 -28.87 -21.71
C TYR A 112 -3.73 -28.08 -21.53
N ASP A 113 -3.87 -26.97 -22.25
CA ASP A 113 -5.16 -26.32 -22.31
C ASP A 113 -6.08 -27.36 -22.91
N ARG A 114 -6.77 -28.11 -22.03
CA ARG A 114 -7.92 -28.93 -22.40
C ARG A 114 -8.83 -28.05 -23.25
N ASP A 115 -8.85 -26.76 -22.97
CA ASP A 115 -9.51 -25.70 -23.72
C ASP A 115 -8.96 -25.50 -25.14
N LEU A 116 -7.64 -25.50 -25.39
CA LEU A 116 -7.04 -25.44 -26.73
C LEU A 116 -7.36 -26.71 -27.53
N ILE A 117 -7.19 -27.88 -26.91
CA ILE A 117 -7.53 -29.17 -27.55
C ILE A 117 -9.05 -29.25 -27.80
N ASN A 118 -9.88 -28.80 -26.86
CA ASN A 118 -11.33 -28.77 -27.01
C ASN A 118 -11.77 -27.78 -28.10
N LEU A 119 -11.08 -26.64 -28.24
CA LEU A 119 -11.32 -25.67 -29.30
C LEU A 119 -10.98 -26.28 -30.66
N LEU A 120 -9.76 -26.82 -30.81
CA LEU A 120 -9.31 -27.45 -32.06
C LEU A 120 -10.15 -28.68 -32.42
N ARG A 121 -10.65 -29.44 -31.44
CA ARG A 121 -11.55 -30.57 -31.68
C ARG A 121 -12.97 -30.14 -32.07
N LYS A 122 -13.46 -29.01 -31.55
CA LYS A 122 -14.79 -28.46 -31.90
C LYS A 122 -14.80 -27.80 -33.27
N GLU A 123 -13.70 -27.16 -33.64
CA GLU A 123 -13.60 -26.36 -34.87
C GLU A 123 -12.61 -26.98 -35.86
N LYS A 124 -13.08 -27.34 -37.05
CA LYS A 124 -12.25 -28.01 -38.07
C LYS A 124 -11.02 -27.19 -38.50
N ILE A 125 -11.07 -25.87 -38.40
CA ILE A 125 -9.96 -24.95 -38.74
C ILE A 125 -10.02 -23.79 -37.76
N VAL A 126 -8.94 -23.55 -37.01
CA VAL A 126 -8.85 -22.48 -36.02
C VAL A 126 -7.68 -21.56 -36.35
N THR A 127 -7.96 -20.27 -36.47
CA THR A 127 -6.93 -19.24 -36.68
C THR A 127 -6.30 -18.85 -35.35
N TYR A 128 -5.04 -18.41 -35.38
CA TYR A 128 -4.28 -18.03 -34.18
C TYR A 128 -5.00 -16.94 -33.36
N ASP A 129 -5.61 -15.95 -34.01
CA ASP A 129 -6.38 -14.89 -33.32
C ASP A 129 -7.59 -15.45 -32.55
N ARG A 130 -8.25 -16.48 -33.10
CA ARG A 130 -9.40 -17.13 -32.46
C ARG A 130 -8.98 -17.98 -31.26
N ILE A 131 -7.77 -18.53 -31.28
CA ILE A 131 -7.16 -19.21 -30.13
C ILE A 131 -6.95 -18.20 -28.99
N LEU A 132 -6.39 -17.02 -29.31
CA LEU A 132 -6.13 -15.97 -28.32
C LEU A 132 -7.43 -15.43 -27.71
N GLU A 133 -8.45 -15.18 -28.53
CA GLU A 133 -9.77 -14.75 -28.08
C GLU A 133 -10.45 -15.78 -27.17
N TYR A 134 -10.39 -17.07 -27.54
CA TYR A 134 -11.01 -18.14 -26.77
C TYR A 134 -10.33 -18.38 -25.42
N LEU A 135 -8.99 -18.30 -25.40
CA LEU A 135 -8.21 -18.43 -24.17
C LEU A 135 -8.20 -17.14 -23.33
N LYS A 136 -8.79 -16.04 -23.83
CA LYS A 136 -8.81 -14.71 -23.20
C LYS A 136 -7.40 -14.22 -22.85
N ILE A 137 -6.45 -14.47 -23.74
CA ILE A 137 -5.04 -14.11 -23.57
C ILE A 137 -4.80 -12.76 -24.23
N ASP A 138 -4.04 -11.88 -23.57
CA ASP A 138 -3.63 -10.60 -24.15
C ASP A 138 -2.56 -10.85 -25.24
N PRO A 139 -2.79 -10.47 -26.51
CA PRO A 139 -1.82 -10.62 -27.60
C PRO A 139 -0.51 -9.84 -27.38
N ARG A 140 -0.46 -8.96 -26.37
CA ARG A 140 0.70 -8.12 -26.05
C ARG A 140 1.73 -8.82 -25.15
N ASP A 141 1.43 -10.01 -24.64
CA ASP A 141 2.38 -10.78 -23.82
C ASP A 141 3.26 -11.69 -24.72
N PRO A 142 4.54 -11.36 -24.93
CA PRO A 142 5.42 -12.11 -25.82
C PRO A 142 5.75 -13.51 -25.30
N ASP A 143 5.73 -13.73 -23.98
CA ASP A 143 6.06 -15.02 -23.38
C ASP A 143 4.93 -16.03 -23.60
N VAL A 144 3.68 -15.58 -23.50
CA VAL A 144 2.49 -16.42 -23.74
C VAL A 144 2.34 -16.75 -25.24
N MET A 145 2.60 -15.78 -26.12
CA MET A 145 2.56 -16.00 -27.58
C MET A 145 3.56 -17.08 -28.01
N LYS A 146 4.79 -17.03 -27.46
CA LYS A 146 5.83 -18.05 -27.68
C LYS A 146 5.47 -19.41 -27.10
N ALA A 147 4.77 -19.45 -25.95
CA ALA A 147 4.32 -20.70 -25.38
C ALA A 147 3.24 -21.39 -26.24
N ILE A 148 2.29 -20.64 -26.80
CA ILE A 148 1.25 -21.17 -27.69
C ILE A 148 1.84 -21.65 -29.02
N SER A 149 2.80 -20.92 -29.60
CA SER A 149 3.43 -21.34 -30.86
C SER A 149 4.17 -22.67 -30.71
N VAL A 150 4.97 -22.81 -29.64
CA VAL A 150 5.69 -24.05 -29.33
C VAL A 150 4.72 -25.22 -29.11
N GLN A 151 3.57 -24.97 -28.48
CA GLN A 151 2.54 -26.01 -28.28
C GLN A 151 1.90 -26.46 -29.59
N LEU A 152 1.58 -25.54 -30.50
CA LEU A 152 0.99 -25.89 -31.80
C LEU A 152 1.97 -26.66 -32.68
N GLU A 153 3.25 -26.26 -32.66
CA GLU A 153 4.35 -27.01 -33.31
C GLU A 153 4.48 -28.42 -32.73
N THR A 154 4.45 -28.56 -31.39
CA THR A 154 4.49 -29.86 -30.72
C THR A 154 3.29 -30.73 -31.13
N LEU A 155 2.08 -30.18 -31.21
CA LEU A 155 0.88 -30.90 -31.63
C LEU A 155 0.92 -31.34 -33.10
N GLU A 156 1.61 -30.59 -33.95
CA GLU A 156 1.87 -30.96 -35.35
C GLU A 156 2.93 -32.05 -35.46
N GLU A 157 4.00 -32.00 -34.67
CA GLU A 157 5.00 -33.07 -34.57
C GLU A 157 4.37 -34.39 -34.11
N TYR A 158 3.38 -34.34 -33.20
CA TYR A 158 2.62 -35.52 -32.78
C TYR A 158 1.54 -35.97 -33.79
N GLY A 159 1.35 -35.25 -34.91
CA GLY A 159 0.40 -35.60 -35.96
C GLY A 159 -1.07 -35.35 -35.61
N ILE A 160 -1.34 -34.54 -34.58
CA ILE A 160 -2.69 -34.26 -34.07
C ILE A 160 -3.33 -33.10 -34.86
N VAL A 161 -2.51 -32.12 -35.27
CA VAL A 161 -2.93 -30.89 -35.95
C VAL A 161 -2.05 -30.64 -37.16
N HIS A 162 -2.57 -30.03 -38.22
CA HIS A 162 -1.80 -29.59 -39.38
C HIS A 162 -1.88 -28.08 -39.55
N SER A 163 -0.73 -27.46 -39.82
CA SER A 163 -0.69 -26.06 -40.26
C SER A 163 -1.25 -25.95 -41.69
N THR A 164 -2.29 -25.14 -41.88
CA THR A 164 -2.84 -24.80 -43.19
C THR A 164 -2.77 -23.30 -43.42
N GLN A 165 -2.84 -22.85 -44.68
CA GLN A 165 -2.84 -21.42 -45.03
C GLN A 165 -3.96 -20.59 -44.36
N LYS A 166 -4.98 -21.24 -43.79
CA LYS A 166 -6.11 -20.60 -43.10
C LYS A 166 -6.08 -20.76 -41.57
N GLY A 167 -5.06 -21.43 -41.02
CA GLY A 167 -4.94 -21.73 -39.60
C GLY A 167 -4.65 -23.20 -39.32
N TRP A 168 -4.86 -23.61 -38.08
CA TRP A 168 -4.56 -24.94 -37.57
C TRP A 168 -5.76 -25.85 -37.74
N ARG A 169 -5.57 -26.99 -38.39
CA ARG A 169 -6.61 -28.01 -38.63
C ARG A 169 -6.38 -29.23 -37.77
N TRP A 170 -7.39 -29.64 -37.03
CA TRP A 170 -7.37 -30.91 -36.31
C TRP A 170 -7.48 -32.10 -37.28
N ILE A 171 -6.60 -33.09 -37.14
CA ILE A 171 -6.52 -34.28 -38.01
C ILE A 171 -7.06 -35.55 -37.33
N GLY A 172 -7.10 -35.60 -35.98
CA GLY A 172 -7.42 -36.81 -35.19
C GLY A 172 -8.71 -36.79 -34.38
#